data_AF-A0A1F5THZ4-F1
#
_entry.id   AF-A0A1F5THZ4-F1
#
_cell.length_a   1.000
_cell.length_b   1.000
_cell.length_c   1.000
_cell.angle_alpha   90.00
_cell.angle_beta   90.00
_cell.angle_gamma   90.00
#
_symmetry.space_group_name_H-M   'P 1'
#
loop_
_entity.id
_entity.type
_entity.pdbx_description
1 polymer ?
#
loop_
_entity_poly.entity_id
_entity_poly.type
_entity_poly.pdbx_seq_one_letter_code
_entity_poly.pdbx_strand_id
1 'polypeptide(L)'
;MTIRQLLETIKTNLPEADTELVELAYNFAAEAHAGQKRSTGDEYIEHCLHTANTLAELKMPLPIIIAGILHDVPEDTSRTLEDIKKNFGADVAKMVEGITKLGRIKYRGIDRYVENLRKMFVAMAEDIRVIVIKFADRLHNLQTLYALPADKQKRIALETLEIYAPIANRLGIGELQGRLEDAAFKYAYPDEFAATEAMIKSSFPQKKKTLANMIRKIKTRLDKDSVNCHEIYGRTKHYYSFYRKLLKYNRDVKQIYDLVAMRIIVENVPDCYAALGIVHGLWRPIRGRIKDYIAQPKPNGYQSLHTAVFGDDQEIVEIQIRTQKMHEQAELGIAAHWQYKEDGKISKKELEWVQELADWLKNIQDNNQFMEGAKIDVFQNRIFVFTPQGDVIDLPDGATPIDFAYHIHTEIGNKCSQAMVNTEVVPLDRKLKNGDVVQIVTDKNRKGPSTDWLDFVKTRTARSHIDNYKNKNWTKFLPKFKK
;
A
#
# COMPACT_ATOMS: atom_id res chain seq x y z
N MET A 1 20.52 1.55 -18.60
CA MET A 1 19.52 0.59 -19.15
C MET A 1 19.25 0.89 -20.63
N THR A 2 18.93 -0.10 -21.46
CA THR A 2 18.64 0.13 -22.90
C THR A 2 17.17 -0.03 -23.26
N ILE A 3 16.74 0.61 -24.36
CA ILE A 3 15.38 0.44 -24.90
C ILE A 3 15.07 -1.02 -25.21
N ARG A 4 16.04 -1.79 -25.71
CA ARG A 4 15.87 -3.22 -25.98
C ARG A 4 15.47 -3.99 -24.72
N GLN A 5 16.09 -3.71 -23.57
CA GLN A 5 15.74 -4.35 -22.31
C GLN A 5 14.30 -4.02 -21.86
N LEU A 6 13.87 -2.77 -22.09
CA LEU A 6 12.48 -2.37 -21.83
C LEU A 6 11.51 -3.13 -22.71
N LEU A 7 11.79 -3.21 -24.02
CA LEU A 7 10.95 -3.92 -24.99
C LEU A 7 10.83 -5.41 -24.68
N GLU A 8 11.91 -6.08 -24.29
CA GLU A 8 11.87 -7.48 -23.84
C GLU A 8 10.98 -7.66 -22.60
N THR A 9 11.07 -6.73 -21.64
CA THR A 9 10.22 -6.74 -20.43
C THR A 9 8.75 -6.55 -20.79
N ILE A 10 8.44 -5.63 -21.71
CA ILE A 10 7.09 -5.40 -22.21
C ILE A 10 6.57 -6.65 -22.91
N LYS A 11 7.32 -7.24 -23.85
CA LYS A 11 6.89 -8.47 -24.56
C LYS A 11 6.68 -9.66 -23.63
N THR A 12 7.49 -9.77 -22.58
CA THR A 12 7.35 -10.84 -21.57
C THR A 12 6.07 -10.67 -20.74
N ASN A 13 5.75 -9.43 -20.36
CA ASN A 13 4.65 -9.15 -19.43
C ASN A 13 3.33 -8.78 -20.11
N LEU A 14 3.38 -8.33 -21.37
CA LEU A 14 2.29 -7.89 -22.21
C LEU A 14 2.52 -8.43 -23.65
N PRO A 15 2.28 -9.72 -23.91
CA PRO A 15 2.65 -10.36 -25.17
C PRO A 15 1.97 -9.76 -26.42
N GLU A 16 0.75 -9.23 -26.24
CA GLU A 16 -0.07 -8.63 -27.30
C GLU A 16 0.20 -7.12 -27.50
N ALA A 17 1.18 -6.55 -26.79
CA ALA A 17 1.45 -5.12 -26.83
C ALA A 17 2.18 -4.72 -28.12
N ASP A 18 1.61 -3.76 -28.85
CA ASP A 18 2.29 -3.07 -29.95
C ASP A 18 3.35 -2.10 -29.40
N THR A 19 4.63 -2.44 -29.61
CA THR A 19 5.74 -1.68 -29.07
C THR A 19 6.20 -0.51 -29.95
N GLU A 20 5.63 -0.30 -31.14
CA GLU A 20 6.06 0.78 -32.03
C GLU A 20 5.91 2.16 -31.38
N LEU A 21 4.79 2.39 -30.67
CA LEU A 21 4.56 3.63 -29.92
C LEU A 21 5.53 3.83 -28.76
N VAL A 22 6.07 2.75 -28.19
CA VAL A 22 7.07 2.80 -27.11
C VAL A 22 8.41 3.24 -27.67
N GLU A 23 8.80 2.72 -28.83
CA GLU A 23 10.03 3.14 -29.52
C GLU A 23 9.95 4.60 -29.97
N LEU A 24 8.79 5.03 -30.48
CA LEU A 24 8.54 6.43 -30.82
C LEU A 24 8.67 7.33 -29.58
N ALA A 25 8.10 6.93 -28.45
CA ALA A 25 8.20 7.67 -27.19
C ALA A 25 9.65 7.75 -26.69
N TYR A 26 10.40 6.66 -26.80
CA TYR A 26 11.82 6.63 -26.47
C TYR A 26 12.62 7.62 -27.32
N ASN A 27 12.46 7.59 -28.65
CA ASN A 27 13.17 8.50 -29.54
C ASN A 27 12.83 9.96 -29.25
N PHE A 28 11.54 10.25 -29.03
CA PHE A 28 11.08 11.59 -28.68
C PHE A 28 11.70 12.09 -27.36
N ALA A 29 11.74 11.25 -26.32
CA ALA A 29 12.36 11.60 -25.05
C ALA A 29 13.89 11.71 -25.15
N ALA A 30 14.54 10.81 -25.90
CA ALA A 30 15.99 10.81 -26.09
C ALA A 30 16.46 12.09 -26.82
N GLU A 31 15.72 12.52 -27.84
CA GLU A 31 15.96 13.79 -28.52
C GLU A 31 15.73 14.98 -27.59
N ALA A 32 14.63 14.96 -26.81
CA ALA A 32 14.29 16.08 -25.92
C ALA A 32 15.33 16.28 -24.81
N HIS A 33 15.85 15.19 -24.25
CA HIS A 33 16.86 15.19 -23.20
C HIS A 33 18.30 15.10 -23.72
N ALA A 34 18.54 15.32 -25.02
CA ALA A 34 19.86 15.20 -25.61
C ALA A 34 20.87 16.13 -24.92
N GLY A 35 21.96 15.55 -24.39
CA GLY A 35 23.00 16.28 -23.65
C GLY A 35 22.65 16.60 -22.20
N GLN A 36 21.45 16.26 -21.72
CA GLN A 36 21.07 16.39 -20.32
C GLN A 36 21.60 15.20 -19.51
N LYS A 37 22.28 15.49 -18.40
CA LYS A 37 22.83 14.48 -17.49
C LYS A 37 22.23 14.58 -16.10
N ARG A 38 22.13 13.44 -15.42
CA ARG A 38 21.75 13.38 -14.01
C ARG A 38 22.92 13.73 -13.10
N SER A 39 22.64 13.93 -11.81
CA SER A 39 23.69 14.11 -10.79
C SER A 39 24.62 12.90 -10.65
N THR A 40 24.20 11.71 -11.10
CA THR A 40 25.07 10.52 -11.18
C THR A 40 26.09 10.59 -12.31
N GLY A 41 25.88 11.46 -13.31
CA GLY A 41 26.66 11.53 -14.55
C GLY A 41 26.05 10.77 -15.73
N ASP A 42 25.03 9.94 -15.49
CA ASP A 42 24.33 9.17 -16.52
C ASP A 42 23.44 10.07 -17.39
N GLU A 43 23.19 9.64 -18.63
CA GLU A 43 22.26 10.31 -19.55
C GLU A 43 20.84 10.31 -18.96
N TYR A 44 20.12 11.43 -19.08
CA TYR A 44 18.81 11.57 -18.43
C TYR A 44 17.79 10.52 -18.93
N ILE A 45 17.88 10.13 -20.20
CA ILE A 45 17.02 9.11 -20.81
C ILE A 45 17.06 7.76 -20.07
N GLU A 46 18.17 7.42 -19.41
CA GLU A 46 18.26 6.20 -18.62
C GLU A 46 17.26 6.21 -17.46
N HIS A 47 17.02 7.38 -16.86
CA HIS A 47 16.00 7.50 -15.81
C HIS A 47 14.59 7.26 -16.34
N CYS A 48 14.25 7.84 -17.48
CA CYS A 48 12.96 7.60 -18.12
C CYS A 48 12.75 6.12 -18.45
N LEU A 49 13.78 5.44 -18.95
CA LEU A 49 13.74 4.00 -19.23
C LEU A 49 13.57 3.15 -17.97
N HIS A 50 14.27 3.46 -16.89
CA HIS A 50 14.11 2.73 -15.63
C HIS A 50 12.73 2.92 -14.99
N THR A 51 12.17 4.14 -15.09
CA THR A 51 10.80 4.44 -14.67
C THR A 51 9.80 3.62 -15.49
N ALA A 52 9.92 3.64 -16.83
CA ALA A 52 9.07 2.86 -17.73
C ALA A 52 9.21 1.34 -17.51
N ASN A 53 10.41 0.85 -17.21
CA ASN A 53 10.65 -0.56 -16.93
C ASN A 53 9.95 -1.02 -15.66
N THR A 54 9.99 -0.21 -14.61
CA THR A 54 9.25 -0.51 -13.38
C THR A 54 7.75 -0.63 -13.66
N LEU A 55 7.20 0.22 -14.53
CA LEU A 55 5.81 0.13 -14.96
C LEU A 55 5.53 -1.12 -15.80
N ALA A 56 6.46 -1.51 -16.67
CA ALA A 56 6.37 -2.75 -17.46
C ALA A 56 6.47 -4.01 -16.59
N GLU A 57 7.31 -4.02 -15.55
CA GLU A 57 7.39 -5.10 -14.54
C GLU A 57 6.08 -5.24 -13.76
N LEU A 58 5.42 -4.13 -13.48
CA LEU A 58 4.08 -4.08 -12.88
C LEU A 58 2.95 -4.33 -13.90
N LYS A 59 3.31 -4.72 -15.13
CA LYS A 59 2.39 -5.05 -16.22
C LYS A 59 1.36 -3.95 -16.53
N MET A 60 1.76 -2.69 -16.41
CA MET A 60 0.89 -1.54 -16.68
C MET A 60 0.55 -1.44 -18.17
N PRO A 61 -0.66 -0.98 -18.55
CA PRO A 61 -0.99 -0.71 -19.95
C PRO A 61 0.02 0.23 -20.64
N LEU A 62 0.23 0.02 -21.95
CA LEU A 62 1.19 0.79 -22.76
C LEU A 62 1.08 2.32 -22.61
N PRO A 63 -0.12 2.95 -22.57
CA PRO A 63 -0.22 4.39 -22.38
C PRO A 63 0.44 4.88 -21.07
N ILE A 64 0.39 4.09 -19.99
CA ILE A 64 1.02 4.41 -18.71
C ILE A 64 2.54 4.27 -18.82
N ILE A 65 3.02 3.22 -19.49
CA ILE A 65 4.46 3.00 -19.74
C ILE A 65 5.03 4.15 -20.58
N ILE A 66 4.33 4.54 -21.65
CA ILE A 66 4.69 5.67 -22.52
C ILE A 66 4.72 6.97 -21.72
N ALA A 67 3.69 7.24 -20.89
CA ALA A 67 3.69 8.40 -20.01
C ALA A 67 4.87 8.37 -19.02
N GLY A 68 5.30 7.20 -18.57
CA GLY A 68 6.52 7.02 -17.77
C GLY A 68 7.82 7.37 -18.51
N ILE A 69 7.91 7.10 -19.82
CA ILE A 69 9.05 7.54 -20.66
C ILE A 69 9.05 9.07 -20.78
N LEU A 70 7.88 9.68 -20.90
CA LEU A 70 7.71 11.09 -21.22
C LEU A 70 7.55 12.02 -20.00
N HIS A 71 7.57 11.47 -18.78
CA HIS A 71 7.04 12.16 -17.60
C HIS A 71 7.72 13.50 -17.25
N ASP A 72 9.03 13.61 -17.50
CA ASP A 72 9.81 14.82 -17.23
C ASP A 72 10.07 15.68 -18.47
N VAL A 73 9.66 15.21 -19.66
CA VAL A 73 9.95 15.90 -20.93
C VAL A 73 9.42 17.35 -20.94
N PRO A 74 8.18 17.65 -20.53
CA PRO A 74 7.68 19.03 -20.54
C PRO A 74 8.22 19.92 -19.41
N GLU A 75 8.86 19.33 -18.40
CA GLU A 75 9.40 20.08 -17.26
C GLU A 75 10.85 20.50 -17.51
N ASP A 76 11.64 19.63 -18.15
CA ASP A 76 13.08 19.81 -18.30
C ASP A 76 13.53 20.22 -19.72
N THR A 77 12.64 20.16 -20.70
CA THR A 77 12.99 20.37 -22.12
C THR A 77 12.14 21.46 -22.78
N SER A 78 12.43 21.77 -24.03
CA SER A 78 11.63 22.70 -24.85
C SER A 78 10.35 22.09 -25.42
N ARG A 79 10.16 20.77 -25.31
CA ARG A 79 8.97 20.07 -25.80
C ARG A 79 7.78 20.35 -24.89
N THR A 80 6.59 20.49 -25.49
CA THR A 80 5.38 20.90 -24.78
C THR A 80 4.40 19.73 -24.59
N LEU A 81 3.42 19.92 -23.70
CA LEU A 81 2.30 18.97 -23.55
C LEU A 81 1.47 18.84 -24.84
N GLU A 82 1.39 19.89 -25.66
CA GLU A 82 0.71 19.81 -26.96
C GLU A 82 1.48 18.95 -27.96
N ASP A 83 2.82 18.97 -27.91
CA ASP A 83 3.64 18.05 -28.72
C ASP A 83 3.38 16.60 -28.31
N ILE A 84 3.30 16.31 -27.01
CA ILE A 84 2.98 14.98 -26.50
C ILE A 84 1.59 14.55 -26.96
N LYS A 85 0.59 15.44 -26.84
CA LYS A 85 -0.78 15.16 -27.25
C LYS A 85 -0.90 14.86 -28.74
N LYS A 86 -0.15 15.58 -29.57
CA LYS A 86 -0.14 15.39 -31.03
C LYS A 86 0.45 14.03 -31.43
N ASN A 87 1.49 13.57 -30.74
CA ASN A 87 2.22 12.33 -31.09
C ASN A 87 1.67 11.08 -30.40
N PHE A 88 1.16 11.20 -29.17
CA PHE A 88 0.80 10.06 -28.31
C PHE A 88 -0.65 10.11 -27.80
N GLY A 89 -1.42 11.13 -28.19
CA GLY A 89 -2.83 11.27 -27.85
C GLY A 89 -3.10 11.99 -26.52
N ALA A 90 -4.38 12.32 -26.32
CA ALA A 90 -4.83 13.12 -25.17
C ALA A 90 -4.68 12.40 -23.82
N ASP A 91 -4.78 11.07 -23.81
CA ASP A 91 -4.72 10.29 -22.57
C ASP A 91 -3.29 10.29 -21.97
N VAL A 92 -2.27 10.06 -22.80
CA VAL A 92 -0.86 10.16 -22.40
C VAL A 92 -0.52 11.59 -21.95
N ALA A 93 -0.93 12.60 -22.73
CA ALA A 93 -0.68 13.99 -22.39
C ALA A 93 -1.30 14.39 -21.04
N LYS A 94 -2.52 13.92 -20.74
CA LYS A 94 -3.18 14.16 -19.45
C LYS A 94 -2.42 13.53 -18.28
N MET A 95 -1.91 12.30 -18.45
CA MET A 95 -1.09 11.65 -17.42
C MET A 95 0.21 12.43 -17.18
N VAL A 96 0.92 12.83 -18.24
CA VAL A 96 2.17 13.61 -18.14
C VAL A 96 1.90 14.97 -17.48
N GLU A 97 0.84 15.66 -17.87
CA GLU A 97 0.42 16.92 -17.23
C GLU A 97 0.17 16.74 -15.71
N GLY A 98 -0.52 15.66 -15.33
CA GLY A 98 -0.75 15.30 -13.94
C GLY A 98 0.55 15.14 -13.16
N ILE A 99 1.58 14.52 -13.75
CA ILE A 99 2.89 14.31 -13.11
C ILE A 99 3.64 15.63 -12.94
N THR A 100 3.70 16.47 -13.98
CA THR A 100 4.38 17.77 -13.93
C THR A 100 3.78 18.70 -12.86
N LYS A 101 2.46 18.62 -12.64
CA LYS A 101 1.78 19.38 -11.56
C LYS A 101 2.28 18.99 -10.15
N LEU A 102 2.74 17.76 -9.97
CA LEU A 102 3.30 17.26 -8.71
C LEU A 102 4.72 17.76 -8.44
N GLY A 103 5.51 18.09 -9.47
CA GLY A 103 6.91 18.53 -9.34
C GLY A 103 7.10 19.97 -8.85
N ARG A 104 6.18 20.88 -9.20
CA ARG A 104 6.36 22.33 -9.00
C ARG A 104 5.92 22.82 -7.62
N ILE A 105 6.84 23.06 -6.67
CA ILE A 105 6.52 23.73 -5.37
C ILE A 105 7.52 24.82 -4.97
N LYS A 106 7.00 25.98 -4.53
CA LYS A 106 7.75 27.17 -4.07
C LYS A 106 7.90 27.30 -2.53
N TYR A 107 7.32 26.41 -1.74
CA TYR A 107 7.31 26.48 -0.26
C TYR A 107 8.54 25.85 0.41
N ARG A 108 8.80 26.21 1.68
CA ARG A 108 9.88 25.67 2.53
C ARG A 108 9.29 24.95 3.75
N GLY A 109 10.05 24.03 4.35
CA GLY A 109 9.68 23.39 5.62
C GLY A 109 8.41 22.52 5.56
N ILE A 110 7.60 22.57 6.62
CA ILE A 110 6.36 21.79 6.77
C ILE A 110 5.31 22.17 5.72
N ASP A 111 5.20 23.46 5.36
CA ASP A 111 4.24 23.92 4.35
C ASP A 111 4.48 23.29 2.98
N ARG A 112 5.75 23.04 2.63
CA ARG A 112 6.11 22.31 1.41
C ARG A 112 5.58 20.88 1.44
N TYR A 113 5.71 20.21 2.59
CA TYR A 113 5.26 18.84 2.78
C TYR A 113 3.73 18.75 2.67
N VAL A 114 3.01 19.70 3.29
CA VAL A 114 1.56 19.82 3.20
C VAL A 114 1.08 20.00 1.77
N GLU A 115 1.68 20.95 1.05
CA GLU A 115 1.29 21.25 -0.33
C GLU A 115 1.63 20.10 -1.29
N ASN A 116 2.78 19.42 -1.09
CA ASN A 116 3.14 18.19 -1.83
C ASN A 116 2.04 17.14 -1.70
N LEU A 117 1.61 16.87 -0.46
CA LEU A 117 0.56 15.91 -0.18
C LEU A 117 -0.77 16.32 -0.80
N ARG A 118 -1.19 17.59 -0.64
CA ARG A 118 -2.41 18.13 -1.24
C ARG A 118 -2.45 17.89 -2.75
N LYS A 119 -1.39 18.31 -3.46
CA LYS A 119 -1.28 18.13 -4.92
C LYS A 119 -1.32 16.66 -5.32
N MET A 120 -0.61 15.81 -4.58
CA MET A 120 -0.58 14.37 -4.81
C MET A 120 -1.98 13.75 -4.71
N PHE A 121 -2.74 14.04 -3.66
CA PHE A 121 -4.10 13.51 -3.51
C PHE A 121 -5.09 14.08 -4.53
N VAL A 122 -4.97 15.37 -4.89
CA VAL A 122 -5.80 15.95 -5.95
C VAL A 122 -5.52 15.27 -7.29
N ALA A 123 -4.24 15.09 -7.66
CA ALA A 123 -3.87 14.39 -8.89
C ALA A 123 -4.35 12.93 -8.87
N MET A 124 -4.24 12.24 -7.74
CA MET A 124 -4.75 10.87 -7.57
C MET A 124 -6.28 10.78 -7.75
N ALA A 125 -7.02 11.75 -7.25
CA ALA A 125 -8.48 11.81 -7.38
C ALA A 125 -8.91 12.12 -8.82
N GLU A 126 -8.13 12.90 -9.57
CA GLU A 126 -8.39 13.17 -10.99
C GLU A 126 -8.00 11.98 -11.87
N ASP A 127 -6.85 11.38 -11.62
CA ASP A 127 -6.33 10.24 -12.36
C ASP A 127 -5.32 9.43 -11.53
N ILE A 128 -5.76 8.29 -11.00
CA ILE A 128 -4.92 7.44 -10.18
C ILE A 128 -3.75 6.81 -10.95
N ARG A 129 -3.74 6.80 -12.30
CA ARG A 129 -2.59 6.30 -13.07
C ARG A 129 -1.34 7.15 -12.85
N VAL A 130 -1.53 8.45 -12.62
CA VAL A 130 -0.46 9.43 -12.35
C VAL A 130 0.36 9.01 -11.12
N ILE A 131 -0.26 8.47 -10.07
CA ILE A 131 0.48 8.11 -8.85
C ILE A 131 1.37 6.89 -9.04
N VAL A 132 0.94 5.94 -9.88
CA VAL A 132 1.73 4.73 -10.16
C VAL A 132 3.00 5.10 -10.92
N ILE A 133 2.88 6.01 -11.89
CA ILE A 133 4.04 6.58 -12.59
C ILE A 133 4.94 7.32 -11.59
N LYS A 134 4.35 8.10 -10.67
CA LYS A 134 5.13 8.82 -9.65
C LYS A 134 5.85 7.89 -8.68
N PHE A 135 5.28 6.73 -8.37
CA PHE A 135 5.94 5.72 -7.55
C PHE A 135 7.10 5.05 -8.28
N ALA A 136 6.96 4.76 -9.57
CA ALA A 136 8.04 4.24 -10.41
C ALA A 136 9.20 5.24 -10.51
N ASP A 137 8.90 6.51 -10.78
CA ASP A 137 9.87 7.62 -10.75
C ASP A 137 10.56 7.71 -9.38
N ARG A 138 9.77 7.75 -8.29
CA ARG A 138 10.31 7.83 -6.93
C ARG A 138 11.22 6.64 -6.60
N LEU A 139 10.88 5.44 -7.05
CA LEU A 139 11.70 4.26 -6.84
C LEU A 139 13.05 4.40 -7.54
N HIS A 140 13.07 4.80 -8.81
CA HIS A 140 14.33 4.97 -9.53
C HIS A 140 15.17 6.11 -8.91
N ASN A 141 14.53 7.19 -8.46
CA ASN A 141 15.21 8.25 -7.71
C ASN A 141 15.88 7.75 -6.43
N LEU A 142 15.26 6.84 -5.68
CA LEU A 142 15.88 6.20 -4.51
C LEU A 142 17.06 5.29 -4.89
N GLN A 143 16.97 4.59 -6.01
CA GLN A 143 18.05 3.73 -6.50
C GLN A 143 19.31 4.55 -6.83
N THR A 144 19.13 5.76 -7.39
CA THR A 144 20.21 6.70 -7.73
C THR A 144 20.50 7.76 -6.66
N LEU A 145 19.88 7.65 -5.48
CA LEU A 145 19.90 8.70 -4.46
C LEU A 145 21.30 8.96 -3.88
N TYR A 146 22.22 8.00 -4.00
CA TYR A 146 23.60 8.08 -3.53
C TYR A 146 24.39 9.28 -4.09
N ALA A 147 24.00 9.81 -5.27
CA ALA A 147 24.65 10.96 -5.88
C ALA A 147 24.28 12.32 -5.24
N LEU A 148 23.30 12.35 -4.33
CA LEU A 148 22.88 13.57 -3.64
C LEU A 148 23.59 13.75 -2.28
N PRO A 149 23.64 14.98 -1.73
CA PRO A 149 24.08 15.23 -0.36
C PRO A 149 23.25 14.47 0.70
N ALA A 150 23.89 14.06 1.79
CA ALA A 150 23.30 13.18 2.82
C ALA A 150 22.00 13.73 3.46
N ASP A 151 21.89 15.05 3.63
CA ASP A 151 20.68 15.71 4.12
C ASP A 151 19.50 15.51 3.16
N LYS A 152 19.74 15.64 1.85
CA LYS A 152 18.73 15.38 0.81
C LYS A 152 18.39 13.90 0.75
N GLN A 153 19.38 13.01 0.86
CA GLN A 153 19.16 11.56 0.86
C GLN A 153 18.21 11.17 2.00
N LYS A 154 18.53 11.55 3.23
CA LYS A 154 17.71 11.23 4.40
C LYS A 154 16.30 11.80 4.30
N ARG A 155 16.16 13.06 3.85
CA ARG A 155 14.85 13.70 3.67
C ARG A 155 13.98 12.96 2.64
N ILE A 156 14.52 12.62 1.48
CA ILE A 156 13.81 11.92 0.40
C ILE A 156 13.39 10.52 0.86
N ALA A 157 14.28 9.82 1.56
CA ALA A 157 14.02 8.48 2.07
C ALA A 157 12.93 8.46 3.15
N LEU A 158 12.99 9.39 4.12
CA LEU A 158 11.93 9.53 5.13
C LEU A 158 10.59 9.88 4.49
N GLU A 159 10.57 10.81 3.52
CA GLU A 159 9.37 11.13 2.74
C GLU A 159 8.79 9.89 2.06
N THR A 160 9.65 9.03 1.48
CA THR A 160 9.19 7.76 0.89
C THR A 160 8.58 6.80 1.91
N LEU A 161 9.20 6.62 3.07
CA LEU A 161 8.69 5.72 4.10
C LEU A 161 7.39 6.23 4.75
N GLU A 162 7.27 7.55 4.93
CA GLU A 162 6.13 8.16 5.61
C GLU A 162 4.94 8.40 4.67
N ILE A 163 5.18 8.59 3.37
CA ILE A 163 4.12 8.95 2.41
C ILE A 163 3.95 7.89 1.33
N TYR A 164 4.97 7.71 0.50
CA TYR A 164 4.83 6.98 -0.77
C TYR A 164 4.56 5.49 -0.56
N ALA A 165 5.31 4.84 0.34
CA ALA A 165 5.14 3.42 0.65
C ALA A 165 3.76 3.12 1.29
N PRO A 166 3.27 3.86 2.30
CA PRO A 166 1.93 3.68 2.84
C PRO A 166 0.80 3.81 1.80
N ILE A 167 0.93 4.74 0.85
CA ILE A 167 -0.06 4.93 -0.20
C ILE A 167 -0.01 3.78 -1.20
N ALA A 168 1.19 3.31 -1.59
CA ALA A 168 1.33 2.12 -2.42
C ALA A 168 0.65 0.89 -1.79
N ASN A 169 0.82 0.68 -0.48
CA ASN A 169 0.13 -0.36 0.29
C ASN A 169 -1.40 -0.21 0.24
N ARG A 170 -1.90 1.02 0.36
CA ARG A 170 -3.34 1.32 0.37
C ARG A 170 -3.99 1.09 -0.99
N LEU A 171 -3.23 1.28 -2.08
CA LEU A 171 -3.62 0.91 -3.44
C LEU A 171 -3.42 -0.59 -3.74
N GLY A 172 -2.97 -1.38 -2.75
CA GLY A 172 -2.73 -2.81 -2.88
C GLY A 172 -1.48 -3.18 -3.68
N ILE A 173 -0.63 -2.21 -4.04
CA ILE A 173 0.56 -2.43 -4.87
C ILE A 173 1.74 -2.88 -3.98
N GLY A 174 1.64 -4.10 -3.45
CA GLY A 174 2.53 -4.62 -2.41
C GLY A 174 3.99 -4.74 -2.86
N GLU A 175 4.23 -5.10 -4.12
CA GLU A 175 5.60 -5.20 -4.66
C GLU A 175 6.30 -3.84 -4.70
N LEU A 176 5.59 -2.81 -5.18
CA LEU A 176 6.11 -1.46 -5.26
C LEU A 176 6.32 -0.84 -3.88
N GLN A 177 5.41 -1.10 -2.93
CA GLN A 177 5.61 -0.75 -1.52
C GLN A 177 6.93 -1.34 -1.01
N GLY A 178 7.14 -2.66 -1.14
CA GLY A 178 8.33 -3.32 -0.61
C GLY A 178 9.63 -2.78 -1.22
N ARG A 179 9.63 -2.53 -2.53
CA ARG A 179 10.76 -1.92 -3.25
C ARG A 179 11.06 -0.49 -2.78
N LEU A 180 10.03 0.34 -2.60
CA LEU A 180 10.17 1.70 -2.08
C LEU A 180 10.70 1.71 -0.64
N GLU A 181 10.15 0.83 0.21
CA GLU A 181 10.56 0.69 1.60
C GLU A 181 12.04 0.32 1.72
N ASP A 182 12.49 -0.72 1.01
CA ASP A 182 13.88 -1.18 1.09
C ASP A 182 14.86 -0.17 0.47
N ALA A 183 14.48 0.45 -0.65
CA ALA A 183 15.32 1.47 -1.29
C ALA A 183 15.47 2.73 -0.43
N ALA A 184 14.46 3.09 0.36
CA ALA A 184 14.51 4.18 1.31
C ALA A 184 15.22 3.81 2.63
N PHE A 185 15.02 2.59 3.12
CA PHE A 185 15.51 2.17 4.45
C PHE A 185 17.01 2.40 4.62
N LYS A 186 17.81 2.07 3.60
CA LYS A 186 19.27 2.25 3.61
C LYS A 186 19.75 3.70 3.82
N TYR A 187 18.92 4.69 3.48
CA TYR A 187 19.26 6.11 3.67
C TYR A 187 18.54 6.75 4.86
N ALA A 188 17.34 6.27 5.21
CA ALA A 188 16.59 6.78 6.34
C ALA A 188 17.22 6.35 7.68
N TYR A 189 17.66 5.09 7.75
CA TYR A 189 18.14 4.41 8.95
C TYR A 189 19.34 3.50 8.59
N PRO A 190 20.51 4.07 8.24
CA PRO A 190 21.64 3.30 7.67
C PRO A 190 22.22 2.27 8.64
N ASP A 191 22.33 2.60 9.92
CA ASP A 191 22.88 1.70 10.94
C ASP A 191 21.94 0.51 11.18
N GLU A 192 20.63 0.77 11.27
CA GLU A 192 19.61 -0.25 11.41
C GLU A 192 19.48 -1.13 10.15
N PHE A 193 19.67 -0.56 8.97
CA PHE A 193 19.74 -1.30 7.71
C PHE A 193 20.93 -2.27 7.73
N ALA A 194 22.13 -1.79 8.06
CA ALA A 194 23.33 -2.63 8.12
C ALA A 194 23.18 -3.78 9.14
N ALA A 195 22.65 -3.48 10.33
CA ALA A 195 22.37 -4.50 11.35
C ALA A 195 21.34 -5.54 10.86
N THR A 196 20.26 -5.06 10.23
CA THR A 196 19.21 -5.92 9.66
C THR A 196 19.77 -6.81 8.55
N GLU A 197 20.57 -6.25 7.65
CA GLU A 197 21.17 -6.99 6.54
C GLU A 197 22.11 -8.10 7.05
N ALA A 198 22.96 -7.80 8.05
CA ALA A 198 23.85 -8.77 8.67
C ALA A 198 23.07 -9.93 9.32
N MET A 199 21.99 -9.60 10.06
CA MET A 199 21.11 -10.61 10.67
C MET A 199 20.48 -11.53 9.62
N ILE A 200 19.95 -10.96 8.54
CA ILE A 200 19.34 -11.75 7.46
C ILE A 200 20.41 -12.64 6.80
N LYS A 201 21.56 -12.10 6.41
CA LYS A 201 22.66 -12.84 5.76
C LYS A 201 23.12 -14.05 6.59
N SER A 202 23.18 -13.93 7.91
CA SER A 202 23.57 -15.03 8.81
C SER A 202 22.55 -16.18 8.87
N SER A 203 21.25 -15.86 8.84
CA SER A 203 20.15 -16.84 9.04
C SER A 203 19.61 -17.42 7.74
N PHE A 204 19.89 -16.75 6.61
CA PHE A 204 19.31 -17.06 5.31
C PHE A 204 19.70 -18.43 4.72
N PRO A 205 20.98 -18.87 4.74
CA PRO A 205 21.40 -20.10 4.08
C PRO A 205 20.70 -21.34 4.64
N GLN A 206 20.59 -21.44 5.97
CA GLN A 206 19.93 -22.56 6.64
C GLN A 206 18.44 -22.57 6.32
N LYS A 207 17.74 -21.44 6.48
CA LYS A 207 16.30 -21.34 6.17
C LYS A 207 16.00 -21.65 4.69
N LYS A 208 16.86 -21.24 3.76
CA LYS A 208 16.73 -21.56 2.33
C LYS A 208 16.82 -23.07 2.07
N LYS A 209 17.73 -23.77 2.75
CA LYS A 209 17.88 -25.23 2.63
C LYS A 209 16.65 -25.96 3.18
N THR A 210 16.19 -25.59 4.38
CA THR A 210 14.97 -26.15 4.99
C THR A 210 13.77 -25.95 4.08
N LEU A 211 13.58 -24.73 3.57
CA LEU A 211 12.49 -24.41 2.67
C LEU A 211 12.56 -25.22 1.37
N ALA A 212 13.74 -25.35 0.75
CA ALA A 212 13.89 -26.14 -0.48
C ALA A 212 13.49 -27.62 -0.27
N ASN A 213 13.80 -28.19 0.89
CA ASN A 213 13.38 -29.55 1.24
C ASN A 213 11.84 -29.63 1.38
N MET A 214 11.23 -28.68 2.08
CA MET A 214 9.79 -28.63 2.26
C MET A 214 9.05 -28.46 0.91
N ILE A 215 9.54 -27.57 0.02
CA ILE A 215 8.99 -27.36 -1.33
C ILE A 215 8.96 -28.67 -2.11
N ARG A 216 10.05 -29.47 -2.07
CA ARG A 216 10.08 -30.78 -2.76
C ARG A 216 9.02 -31.74 -2.20
N LYS A 217 8.90 -31.84 -0.88
CA LYS A 217 7.92 -32.74 -0.22
C LYS A 217 6.49 -32.37 -0.56
N ILE A 218 6.13 -31.08 -0.48
CA ILE A 218 4.77 -30.66 -0.76
C ILE A 218 4.42 -30.80 -2.24
N LYS A 219 5.36 -30.50 -3.15
CA LYS A 219 5.14 -30.68 -4.59
C LYS A 219 4.77 -32.14 -4.90
N THR A 220 5.56 -33.10 -4.40
CA THR A 220 5.26 -34.53 -4.57
C THR A 220 3.90 -34.93 -3.99
N ARG A 221 3.47 -34.30 -2.90
CA ARG A 221 2.18 -34.63 -2.26
C ARG A 221 1.00 -34.02 -3.01
N LEU A 222 1.12 -32.78 -3.48
CA LEU A 222 0.12 -32.10 -4.31
C LEU A 222 -0.11 -32.88 -5.62
N ASP A 223 0.97 -33.33 -6.28
CA ASP A 223 0.87 -34.12 -7.51
C ASP A 223 0.12 -35.45 -7.27
N LYS A 224 0.41 -36.15 -6.16
CA LYS A 224 -0.26 -37.40 -5.79
C LYS A 224 -1.74 -37.23 -5.50
N ASP A 225 -2.10 -36.14 -4.86
CA ASP A 225 -3.48 -35.84 -4.48
C ASP A 225 -4.24 -35.06 -5.59
N SER A 226 -3.64 -34.96 -6.80
CA SER A 226 -4.22 -34.33 -7.99
C SER A 226 -4.64 -32.87 -7.80
N VAL A 227 -3.90 -32.11 -6.99
CA VAL A 227 -4.12 -30.67 -6.80
C VAL A 227 -3.32 -29.90 -7.85
N ASN A 228 -3.99 -29.11 -8.67
CA ASN A 228 -3.37 -28.33 -9.74
C ASN A 228 -2.59 -27.15 -9.16
N CYS A 229 -1.27 -27.31 -9.07
CA CYS A 229 -0.36 -26.29 -8.58
C CYS A 229 0.43 -25.68 -9.74
N HIS A 230 0.31 -24.38 -9.94
CA HIS A 230 1.11 -23.65 -10.93
C HIS A 230 2.54 -23.48 -10.47
N GLU A 231 2.72 -23.02 -9.22
CA GLU A 231 4.03 -22.61 -8.74
C GLU A 231 4.16 -22.76 -7.22
N ILE A 232 5.35 -23.19 -6.78
CA ILE A 232 5.73 -23.19 -5.36
C ILE A 232 7.13 -22.64 -5.23
N TYR A 233 7.28 -21.55 -4.48
CA TYR A 233 8.57 -20.91 -4.29
C TYR A 233 8.73 -20.30 -2.89
N GLY A 234 9.98 -20.04 -2.55
CA GLY A 234 10.33 -19.27 -1.37
C GLY A 234 10.31 -17.78 -1.64
N ARG A 235 9.59 -17.03 -0.83
CA ARG A 235 9.64 -15.56 -0.80
C ARG A 235 10.46 -15.09 0.39
N THR A 236 11.37 -14.16 0.13
CA THR A 236 12.09 -13.43 1.18
C THR A 236 11.29 -12.20 1.56
N LYS A 237 11.35 -11.81 2.84
CA LYS A 237 10.79 -10.52 3.26
C LYS A 237 11.73 -9.38 2.90
N HIS A 238 11.13 -8.24 2.59
CA HIS A 238 11.79 -6.94 2.48
C HIS A 238 12.48 -6.58 3.80
N TYR A 239 13.66 -5.96 3.72
CA TYR A 239 14.49 -5.57 4.86
C TYR A 239 13.74 -4.68 5.84
N TYR A 240 13.02 -3.67 5.33
CA TYR A 240 12.30 -2.72 6.18
C TYR A 240 11.13 -3.38 6.92
N SER A 241 10.39 -4.27 6.24
CA SER A 241 9.33 -5.05 6.86
C SER A 241 9.84 -5.97 7.99
N PHE A 242 11.05 -6.53 7.83
CA PHE A 242 11.72 -7.28 8.89
C PHE A 242 12.14 -6.38 10.06
N TYR A 243 12.76 -5.23 9.77
CA TYR A 243 13.13 -4.24 10.78
C TYR A 243 11.93 -3.77 11.61
N ARG A 244 10.79 -3.47 10.99
CA ARG A 244 9.56 -3.11 11.70
C ARG A 244 9.07 -4.20 12.66
N LYS A 245 9.26 -5.48 12.31
CA LYS A 245 8.94 -6.60 13.19
C LYS A 245 9.93 -6.73 14.34
N LEU A 246 11.22 -6.51 14.09
CA LEU A 246 12.23 -6.46 15.15
C LEU A 246 11.85 -5.43 16.20
N LEU A 247 11.44 -4.22 15.80
CA LEU A 247 10.98 -3.20 16.74
C LEU A 247 9.76 -3.66 17.55
N LYS A 248 8.79 -4.32 16.91
CA LYS A 248 7.57 -4.81 17.57
C LYS A 248 7.85 -5.92 18.60
N TYR A 249 8.85 -6.76 18.36
CA TYR A 249 9.20 -7.89 19.22
C TYR A 249 10.47 -7.65 20.03
N ASN A 250 10.74 -6.39 20.43
CA ASN A 250 11.88 -6.00 21.27
C ASN A 250 13.24 -6.54 20.77
N ARG A 251 13.44 -6.57 19.45
CA ARG A 251 14.64 -7.05 18.74
C ARG A 251 14.95 -8.55 18.92
N ASP A 252 14.00 -9.35 19.39
CA ASP A 252 14.16 -10.80 19.46
C ASP A 252 13.92 -11.44 18.08
N VAL A 253 15.02 -11.74 17.39
CA VAL A 253 15.02 -12.40 16.07
C VAL A 253 14.35 -13.77 16.13
N LYS A 254 14.44 -14.49 17.26
CA LYS A 254 13.87 -15.84 17.39
C LYS A 254 12.34 -15.81 17.32
N GLN A 255 11.71 -14.69 17.64
CA GLN A 255 10.26 -14.50 17.52
C GLN A 255 9.81 -14.16 16.09
N ILE A 256 10.75 -13.91 15.17
CA ILE A 256 10.47 -13.59 13.77
C ILE A 256 10.67 -14.83 12.91
N TYR A 257 9.64 -15.66 12.91
CA TYR A 257 9.61 -16.92 12.17
C TYR A 257 9.48 -16.75 10.65
N ASP A 258 9.07 -15.58 10.21
CA ASP A 258 8.57 -15.35 8.84
C ASP A 258 9.58 -14.66 7.91
N LEU A 259 10.87 -14.73 8.22
CA LEU A 259 11.93 -14.20 7.37
C LEU A 259 11.91 -14.81 5.97
N VAL A 260 11.62 -16.11 5.90
CA VAL A 260 11.44 -16.88 4.66
C VAL A 260 10.06 -17.50 4.72
N ALA A 261 9.22 -17.19 3.74
CA ALA A 261 7.88 -17.73 3.62
C ALA A 261 7.78 -18.62 2.38
N MET A 262 6.95 -19.65 2.44
CA MET A 262 6.58 -20.43 1.26
C MET A 262 5.34 -19.81 0.63
N ARG A 263 5.32 -19.74 -0.71
CA ARG A 263 4.13 -19.41 -1.47
C ARG A 263 3.74 -20.57 -2.35
N ILE A 264 2.46 -20.90 -2.35
CA ILE A 264 1.84 -21.94 -3.17
C ILE A 264 0.76 -21.25 -4.01
N ILE A 265 0.92 -21.30 -5.32
CA ILE A 265 -0.02 -20.76 -6.30
C ILE A 265 -0.72 -21.91 -6.99
N VAL A 266 -2.04 -21.96 -6.85
CA VAL A 266 -2.90 -23.01 -7.39
C VAL A 266 -3.91 -22.46 -8.39
N GLU A 267 -4.61 -23.34 -9.10
CA GLU A 267 -5.58 -22.97 -10.13
C GLU A 267 -6.79 -22.22 -9.54
N ASN A 268 -7.46 -22.83 -8.55
CA ASN A 268 -8.76 -22.36 -8.08
C ASN A 268 -8.87 -22.35 -6.54
N VAL A 269 -9.99 -21.83 -6.04
CA VAL A 269 -10.23 -21.69 -4.60
C VAL A 269 -10.33 -23.05 -3.88
N PRO A 270 -11.06 -24.06 -4.38
CA PRO A 270 -11.01 -25.42 -3.82
C PRO A 270 -9.60 -25.97 -3.65
N ASP A 271 -8.74 -25.80 -4.66
CA ASP A 271 -7.34 -26.23 -4.61
C ASP A 271 -6.54 -25.52 -3.51
N CYS A 272 -6.92 -24.27 -3.14
CA CYS A 272 -6.28 -23.57 -2.02
C CYS A 272 -6.52 -24.30 -0.70
N TYR A 273 -7.76 -24.75 -0.46
CA TYR A 273 -8.12 -25.47 0.76
C TYR A 273 -7.59 -26.92 0.75
N ALA A 274 -7.57 -27.57 -0.42
CA ALA A 274 -6.93 -28.88 -0.56
C ALA A 274 -5.43 -28.80 -0.24
N ALA A 275 -4.72 -27.80 -0.79
CA ALA A 275 -3.33 -27.55 -0.47
C ALA A 275 -3.12 -27.23 1.01
N LEU A 276 -4.02 -26.48 1.65
CA LEU A 276 -3.97 -26.24 3.11
C LEU A 276 -4.06 -27.54 3.92
N GLY A 277 -5.00 -28.43 3.55
CA GLY A 277 -5.14 -29.74 4.17
C GLY A 277 -3.89 -30.60 4.02
N ILE A 278 -3.29 -30.60 2.82
CA ILE A 278 -2.03 -31.28 2.54
C ILE A 278 -0.88 -30.72 3.38
N VAL A 279 -0.76 -29.40 3.47
CA VAL A 279 0.24 -28.72 4.33
C VAL A 279 0.09 -29.19 5.78
N HIS A 280 -1.13 -29.20 6.32
CA HIS A 280 -1.39 -29.60 7.72
C HIS A 280 -1.24 -31.11 7.95
N GLY A 281 -1.38 -31.93 6.90
CA GLY A 281 -1.07 -33.36 6.93
C GLY A 281 0.44 -33.65 6.94
N LEU A 282 1.24 -32.80 6.30
CA LEU A 282 2.70 -32.92 6.28
C LEU A 282 3.37 -32.30 7.51
N TRP A 283 2.86 -31.16 7.98
CA TRP A 283 3.46 -30.38 9.06
C TRP A 283 2.40 -29.90 10.06
N ARG A 284 2.75 -29.97 11.35
CA ARG A 284 1.85 -29.58 12.43
C ARG A 284 1.61 -28.06 12.41
N PRO A 285 0.35 -27.58 12.32
CA PRO A 285 0.06 -26.16 12.36
C PRO A 285 0.18 -25.56 13.77
N ILE A 286 0.53 -24.27 13.82
CA ILE A 286 0.59 -23.49 15.05
C ILE A 286 -0.80 -22.93 15.35
N ARG A 287 -1.28 -23.16 16.57
CA ARG A 287 -2.58 -22.66 17.03
C ARG A 287 -2.66 -21.13 16.93
N GLY A 288 -3.80 -20.62 16.45
CA GLY A 288 -4.04 -19.18 16.29
C GLY A 288 -3.24 -18.49 15.18
N ARG A 289 -2.54 -19.25 14.32
CA ARG A 289 -1.76 -18.72 13.20
C ARG A 289 -2.29 -19.12 11.82
N ILE A 290 -3.53 -19.62 11.77
CA ILE A 290 -4.26 -19.87 10.52
C ILE A 290 -5.14 -18.65 10.27
N LYS A 291 -5.08 -18.07 9.08
CA LYS A 291 -5.89 -16.93 8.67
C LYS A 291 -6.43 -17.16 7.27
N ASP A 292 -7.74 -17.02 7.14
CA ASP A 292 -8.44 -17.21 5.87
C ASP A 292 -8.81 -15.85 5.28
N TYR A 293 -7.89 -15.25 4.52
CA TYR A 293 -8.20 -14.03 3.79
C TYR A 293 -8.90 -14.29 2.46
N ILE A 294 -9.20 -15.55 2.10
CA ILE A 294 -10.04 -15.83 0.94
C ILE A 294 -11.50 -15.58 1.30
N ALA A 295 -11.95 -16.17 2.41
CA ALA A 295 -13.28 -15.97 2.96
C ALA A 295 -13.46 -14.57 3.55
N GLN A 296 -12.39 -13.99 4.11
CA GLN A 296 -12.40 -12.65 4.71
C GLN A 296 -11.28 -11.78 4.10
N PRO A 297 -11.47 -11.26 2.87
CA PRO A 297 -10.48 -10.41 2.21
C PRO A 297 -10.12 -9.19 3.05
N LYS A 298 -8.87 -8.72 2.93
CA LYS A 298 -8.51 -7.43 3.52
C LYS A 298 -9.17 -6.28 2.75
N PRO A 299 -9.32 -5.09 3.34
CA PRO A 299 -9.92 -3.93 2.68
C PRO A 299 -9.21 -3.49 1.39
N ASN A 300 -7.90 -3.74 1.27
CA ASN A 300 -7.15 -3.50 0.03
C ASN A 300 -7.34 -4.59 -1.04
N GLY A 301 -8.33 -5.48 -0.87
CA GLY A 301 -8.63 -6.58 -1.79
C GLY A 301 -7.72 -7.80 -1.64
N TYR A 302 -6.75 -7.80 -0.70
CA TYR A 302 -5.82 -8.91 -0.55
C TYR A 302 -6.51 -10.21 -0.11
N GLN A 303 -6.29 -11.28 -0.88
CA GLN A 303 -6.80 -12.62 -0.62
C GLN A 303 -5.67 -13.67 -0.62
N SER A 304 -5.64 -14.52 0.41
CA SER A 304 -4.74 -15.68 0.54
C SER A 304 -5.06 -16.44 1.83
N LEU A 305 -4.84 -17.75 1.86
CA LEU A 305 -4.76 -18.52 3.11
C LEU A 305 -3.36 -18.40 3.69
N HIS A 306 -3.26 -18.02 4.96
CA HIS A 306 -1.99 -17.97 5.69
C HIS A 306 -2.00 -19.04 6.78
N THR A 307 -0.92 -19.79 6.89
CA THR A 307 -0.71 -20.73 8.01
C THR A 307 0.74 -20.72 8.42
N ALA A 308 1.01 -20.81 9.73
CA ALA A 308 2.35 -21.08 10.23
C ALA A 308 2.43 -22.53 10.73
N VAL A 309 3.47 -23.25 10.34
CA VAL A 309 3.67 -24.67 10.67
C VAL A 309 5.07 -24.91 11.24
N PHE A 310 5.22 -25.98 12.02
CA PHE A 310 6.54 -26.50 12.38
C PHE A 310 7.12 -27.28 11.21
N GLY A 311 8.14 -26.72 10.56
CA GLY A 311 8.84 -27.34 9.44
C GLY A 311 9.70 -28.54 9.88
N ASP A 312 10.39 -29.13 8.90
CA ASP A 312 11.19 -30.36 9.09
C ASP A 312 12.26 -30.24 10.19
N ASP A 313 12.86 -29.06 10.33
CA ASP A 313 13.92 -28.79 11.33
C ASP A 313 13.35 -28.21 12.63
N GLN A 314 12.04 -28.37 12.89
CA GLN A 314 11.27 -27.71 13.97
C GLN A 314 11.24 -26.17 13.92
N GLU A 315 11.90 -25.57 12.93
CA GLU A 315 11.77 -24.16 12.59
C GLU A 315 10.36 -23.84 12.12
N ILE A 316 9.83 -22.71 12.58
CA ILE A 316 8.51 -22.26 12.17
C ILE A 316 8.60 -21.64 10.77
N VAL A 317 7.72 -22.07 9.87
CA VAL A 317 7.62 -21.58 8.49
C VAL A 317 6.22 -21.02 8.23
N GLU A 318 6.16 -19.81 7.69
CA GLU A 318 4.91 -19.19 7.23
C GLU A 318 4.64 -19.61 5.78
N ILE A 319 3.43 -20.10 5.51
CA ILE A 319 3.00 -20.60 4.20
C ILE A 319 1.79 -19.76 3.76
N GLN A 320 1.84 -19.28 2.52
CA GLN A 320 0.78 -18.54 1.85
C GLN A 320 0.26 -19.34 0.67
N ILE A 321 -1.05 -19.56 0.62
CA ILE A 321 -1.72 -20.31 -0.45
C ILE A 321 -2.74 -19.38 -1.10
N ARG A 322 -2.77 -19.32 -2.43
CA ARG A 322 -3.71 -18.48 -3.18
C ARG A 322 -3.79 -18.93 -4.64
N THR A 323 -4.80 -18.43 -5.36
CA THR A 323 -4.90 -18.65 -6.80
C THR A 323 -3.97 -17.74 -7.61
N GLN A 324 -3.76 -18.02 -8.89
CA GLN A 324 -3.04 -17.13 -9.81
C GLN A 324 -3.66 -15.72 -9.84
N LYS A 325 -4.99 -15.62 -9.96
CA LYS A 325 -5.71 -14.35 -9.94
C LYS A 325 -5.50 -13.56 -8.64
N MET A 326 -5.59 -14.24 -7.50
CA MET A 326 -5.33 -13.62 -6.19
C MET A 326 -3.87 -13.21 -6.03
N HIS A 327 -2.93 -13.94 -6.66
CA HIS A 327 -1.53 -13.55 -6.68
C HIS A 327 -1.31 -12.25 -7.44
N GLU A 328 -1.85 -12.14 -8.64
CA GLU A 328 -1.75 -10.93 -9.46
C GLU A 328 -2.38 -9.72 -8.75
N GLN A 329 -3.59 -9.87 -8.19
CA GLN A 329 -4.23 -8.82 -7.40
C GLN A 329 -3.39 -8.40 -6.18
N ALA A 330 -2.72 -9.34 -5.52
CA ALA A 330 -1.93 -9.04 -4.33
C ALA A 330 -0.57 -8.38 -4.63
N GLU A 331 0.04 -8.63 -5.78
CA GLU A 331 1.31 -7.99 -6.15
C GLU A 331 1.07 -6.65 -6.89
N LEU A 332 0.04 -6.57 -7.74
CA LEU A 332 -0.24 -5.43 -8.60
C LEU A 332 -1.34 -4.50 -8.06
N GLY A 333 -2.16 -4.94 -7.10
CA GLY A 333 -3.20 -4.13 -6.48
C GLY A 333 -4.20 -3.59 -7.50
N ILE A 334 -4.47 -2.28 -7.41
CA ILE A 334 -5.32 -1.53 -8.35
C ILE A 334 -4.91 -1.73 -9.81
N ALA A 335 -3.64 -2.04 -10.09
CA ALA A 335 -3.17 -2.24 -11.43
C ALA A 335 -3.60 -3.56 -12.07
N ALA A 336 -3.86 -4.60 -11.27
CA ALA A 336 -4.48 -5.82 -11.78
C ALA A 336 -5.88 -5.52 -12.36
N HIS A 337 -6.62 -4.55 -11.79
CA HIS A 337 -7.95 -4.20 -12.29
C HIS A 337 -7.93 -3.59 -13.70
N TRP A 338 -6.84 -2.96 -14.11
CA TRP A 338 -6.68 -2.44 -15.48
C TRP A 338 -6.49 -3.52 -16.53
N GLN A 339 -6.02 -4.71 -16.15
CA GLN A 339 -5.84 -5.83 -17.08
C GLN A 339 -7.14 -6.62 -17.32
N TYR A 340 -8.01 -6.69 -16.32
CA TYR A 340 -9.13 -7.65 -16.30
C TYR A 340 -10.51 -7.09 -16.66
N LYS A 341 -10.69 -5.77 -16.75
CA LYS A 341 -11.98 -5.17 -17.16
C LYS A 341 -11.86 -4.55 -18.54
N GLU A 342 -12.69 -4.99 -19.48
CA GLU A 342 -12.76 -4.46 -20.87
C GLU A 342 -12.95 -2.94 -20.94
N ASP A 343 -13.54 -2.32 -19.91
CA ASP A 343 -13.75 -0.87 -19.81
C ASP A 343 -12.62 -0.10 -19.08
N GLY A 344 -11.61 -0.77 -18.51
CA GLY A 344 -10.52 -0.15 -17.75
C GLY A 344 -10.94 0.65 -16.49
N LYS A 345 -12.23 0.64 -16.12
CA LYS A 345 -12.79 1.44 -15.03
C LYS A 345 -12.61 0.75 -13.68
N ILE A 346 -11.81 1.37 -12.82
CA ILE A 346 -11.67 1.03 -11.40
C ILE A 346 -13.02 1.24 -10.69
N SER A 347 -13.34 0.39 -9.72
CA SER A 347 -14.57 0.56 -8.93
C SER A 347 -14.51 1.87 -8.15
N LYS A 348 -15.57 2.70 -8.22
CA LYS A 348 -15.67 3.93 -7.40
C LYS A 348 -15.42 3.64 -5.92
N LYS A 349 -15.88 2.48 -5.43
CA LYS A 349 -15.75 2.04 -4.03
C LYS A 349 -14.29 1.86 -3.57
N GLU A 350 -13.39 1.46 -4.47
CA GLU A 350 -11.95 1.26 -4.18
C GLU A 350 -11.19 2.61 -4.09
N LEU A 351 -11.76 3.66 -4.71
CA LEU A 351 -11.20 5.02 -4.76
C LEU A 351 -11.96 6.04 -3.91
N GLU A 352 -13.04 5.65 -3.24
CA GLU A 352 -13.85 6.53 -2.38
C GLU A 352 -12.98 7.24 -1.35
N TRP A 353 -12.06 6.51 -0.70
CA TRP A 353 -11.14 7.11 0.26
C TRP A 353 -10.19 8.15 -0.35
N VAL A 354 -9.81 8.00 -1.63
CA VAL A 354 -8.96 8.99 -2.33
C VAL A 354 -9.76 10.25 -2.59
N GLN A 355 -11.02 10.11 -3.02
CA GLN A 355 -11.92 11.24 -3.27
C GLN A 355 -12.25 11.98 -1.97
N GLU A 356 -12.60 11.27 -0.91
CA GLU A 356 -12.89 11.86 0.40
C GLU A 356 -11.70 12.66 0.96
N LEU A 357 -10.49 12.13 0.82
CA LEU A 357 -9.28 12.85 1.20
C LEU A 357 -9.03 14.06 0.31
N ALA A 358 -9.14 13.92 -1.01
CA ALA A 358 -8.91 15.03 -1.93
C ALA A 358 -9.92 16.18 -1.71
N ASP A 359 -11.20 15.87 -1.54
CA ASP A 359 -12.25 16.85 -1.26
C ASP A 359 -12.05 17.52 0.09
N TRP A 360 -11.60 16.78 1.10
CA TRP A 360 -11.20 17.40 2.35
C TRP A 360 -10.02 18.34 2.17
N LEU A 361 -8.98 17.91 1.46
CA LEU A 361 -7.75 18.67 1.25
C LEU A 361 -7.96 19.97 0.47
N LYS A 362 -8.98 20.02 -0.40
CA LYS A 362 -9.44 21.26 -1.07
C LYS A 362 -10.07 22.26 -0.10
N ASN A 363 -10.66 21.79 1.00
CA ASN A 363 -11.45 22.60 1.92
C ASN A 363 -10.69 23.07 3.17
N ILE A 364 -9.43 22.64 3.36
CA ILE A 364 -8.60 23.10 4.50
C ILE A 364 -7.84 24.37 4.12
N GLN A 365 -8.04 25.43 4.90
CA GLN A 365 -7.25 26.66 4.82
C GLN A 365 -6.07 26.72 5.81
N ASP A 366 -6.06 25.89 6.87
CA ASP A 366 -5.04 25.90 7.93
C ASP A 366 -4.11 24.66 7.89
N ASN A 367 -2.80 24.91 7.74
CA ASN A 367 -1.76 23.89 7.63
C ASN A 367 -1.48 23.11 8.95
N ASN A 368 -1.86 23.65 10.11
CA ASN A 368 -1.67 22.95 11.39
C ASN A 368 -2.75 21.87 11.63
N GLN A 369 -4.01 22.17 11.31
CA GLN A 369 -5.09 21.15 11.32
C GLN A 369 -4.84 20.04 10.29
N PHE A 370 -4.14 20.36 9.20
CA PHE A 370 -3.75 19.40 8.17
C PHE A 370 -2.82 18.29 8.69
N MET A 371 -1.78 18.64 9.46
CA MET A 371 -0.73 17.67 9.85
C MET A 371 -1.26 16.62 10.82
N GLU A 372 -2.13 16.99 11.76
CA GLU A 372 -2.77 16.03 12.66
C GLU A 372 -3.80 15.16 11.90
N GLY A 373 -4.67 15.76 11.08
CA GLY A 373 -5.72 15.02 10.38
C GLY A 373 -5.22 14.03 9.32
N ALA A 374 -4.29 14.45 8.45
CA ALA A 374 -3.79 13.62 7.36
C ALA A 374 -2.90 12.48 7.86
N LYS A 375 -2.07 12.72 8.89
CA LYS A 375 -1.24 11.67 9.50
C LYS A 375 -2.07 10.59 10.18
N ILE A 376 -3.18 10.96 10.82
CA ILE A 376 -4.02 10.02 11.56
C ILE A 376 -4.73 9.03 10.61
N ASP A 377 -5.26 9.49 9.47
CA ASP A 377 -6.14 8.64 8.65
C ASP A 377 -5.43 7.90 7.50
N VAL A 378 -4.33 8.46 6.97
CA VAL A 378 -3.60 7.88 5.83
C VAL A 378 -2.35 7.09 6.26
N PHE A 379 -1.63 7.60 7.27
CA PHE A 379 -0.28 7.12 7.58
C PHE A 379 -0.19 6.26 8.85
N GLN A 380 -1.28 6.10 9.61
CA GLN A 380 -1.32 5.13 10.71
C GLN A 380 -1.53 3.71 10.17
N ASN A 381 -0.89 2.73 10.84
CA ASN A 381 -1.22 1.32 10.62
C ASN A 381 -2.72 1.13 10.83
N ARG A 382 -3.35 0.21 10.09
CA ARG A 382 -4.77 -0.07 10.25
C ARG A 382 -5.01 -1.43 10.90
N ILE A 383 -6.10 -1.53 11.63
CA ILE A 383 -6.62 -2.74 12.25
C ILE A 383 -7.94 -3.10 11.57
N PHE A 384 -8.17 -4.40 11.39
CA PHE A 384 -9.40 -4.93 10.83
C PHE A 384 -10.18 -5.59 11.95
N VAL A 385 -11.40 -5.09 12.16
CA VAL A 385 -12.32 -5.56 13.20
C VAL A 385 -13.59 -6.03 12.54
N PHE A 386 -14.30 -6.93 13.20
CA PHE A 386 -15.45 -7.64 12.62
C PHE A 386 -16.75 -7.20 13.27
N THR A 387 -17.82 -7.11 12.49
CA THR A 387 -19.18 -7.08 13.03
C THR A 387 -19.57 -8.49 13.52
N PRO A 388 -20.59 -8.64 14.38
CA PRO A 388 -21.11 -9.95 14.76
C PRO A 388 -21.64 -10.76 13.57
N GLN A 389 -21.99 -10.09 12.48
CA GLN A 389 -22.45 -10.68 11.22
C GLN A 389 -21.28 -11.13 10.32
N GLY A 390 -20.04 -10.77 10.65
CA GLY A 390 -18.84 -11.16 9.92
C GLY A 390 -18.32 -10.12 8.93
N ASP A 391 -18.91 -8.92 8.87
CA ASP A 391 -18.41 -7.83 8.01
C ASP A 391 -17.09 -7.29 8.54
N VAL A 392 -16.14 -7.02 7.64
CA VAL A 392 -14.83 -6.46 7.98
C VAL A 392 -14.87 -4.94 7.94
N ILE A 393 -14.48 -4.30 9.03
CA ILE A 393 -14.41 -2.86 9.18
C ILE A 393 -12.94 -2.43 9.34
N ASP A 394 -12.54 -1.42 8.56
CA ASP A 394 -11.18 -0.87 8.53
C ASP A 394 -11.04 0.38 9.41
N LEU A 395 -10.28 0.26 10.50
CA LEU A 395 -10.06 1.35 11.45
C LEU A 395 -8.55 1.64 11.62
N PRO A 396 -8.17 2.88 11.98
CA PRO A 396 -6.77 3.16 12.32
C PRO A 396 -6.36 2.40 13.59
N ASP A 397 -5.09 2.03 13.68
CA ASP A 397 -4.51 1.36 14.84
C ASP A 397 -4.69 2.21 16.10
N GLY A 398 -5.14 1.56 17.18
CA GLY A 398 -5.54 2.23 18.40
C GLY A 398 -6.95 2.85 18.38
N ALA A 399 -7.74 2.65 17.32
CA ALA A 399 -9.16 2.96 17.31
C ALA A 399 -9.92 2.23 18.44
N THR A 400 -11.05 2.80 18.81
CA THR A 400 -11.86 2.38 19.96
C THR A 400 -13.25 1.92 19.51
N PRO A 401 -14.04 1.27 20.38
CA PRO A 401 -15.43 0.93 20.07
C PRO A 401 -16.29 2.11 19.61
N ILE A 402 -16.01 3.34 20.07
CA ILE A 402 -16.72 4.53 19.59
C ILE A 402 -16.39 4.84 18.13
N ASP A 403 -15.13 4.71 17.74
CA ASP A 403 -14.70 4.86 16.34
C ASP A 403 -15.41 3.85 15.44
N PHE A 404 -15.49 2.59 15.89
CA PHE A 404 -16.24 1.54 15.20
C PHE A 404 -17.75 1.86 15.09
N ALA A 405 -18.37 2.34 16.17
CA ALA A 405 -19.79 2.70 16.19
C ALA A 405 -20.13 3.80 15.17
N TYR A 406 -19.30 4.84 15.10
CA TYR A 406 -19.46 5.93 14.12
C TYR A 406 -19.14 5.49 12.68
N HIS A 407 -18.28 4.50 12.50
CA HIS A 407 -18.01 3.92 11.19
C HIS A 407 -19.22 3.14 10.65
N ILE A 408 -19.94 2.40 11.52
CA ILE A 408 -21.16 1.70 11.10
C ILE A 408 -22.26 2.71 10.76
N HIS A 409 -22.60 3.60 11.69
CA HIS A 409 -23.63 4.61 11.45
C HIS A 409 -23.57 5.73 12.49
N THR A 410 -23.81 6.98 12.07
CA THR A 410 -23.82 8.14 12.98
C THR A 410 -24.78 7.96 14.17
N GLU A 411 -25.95 7.37 13.95
CA GLU A 411 -26.92 7.14 15.03
C GLU A 411 -26.45 6.09 16.05
N ILE A 412 -25.75 5.05 15.60
CA ILE A 412 -25.19 4.02 16.47
C ILE A 412 -24.08 4.63 17.33
N GLY A 413 -23.20 5.46 16.73
CA GLY A 413 -22.21 6.24 17.46
C GLY A 413 -22.83 7.16 18.50
N ASN A 414 -23.84 7.96 18.12
CA ASN A 414 -24.50 8.91 19.03
C ASN A 414 -25.22 8.25 20.20
N LYS A 415 -25.77 7.04 20.00
CA LYS A 415 -26.53 6.28 21.00
C LYS A 415 -25.72 5.18 21.68
N CYS A 416 -24.43 5.06 21.39
CA CYS A 416 -23.58 4.02 21.99
C CYS A 416 -23.60 4.14 23.52
N SER A 417 -23.90 3.05 24.23
CA SER A 417 -23.87 3.00 25.69
C SER A 417 -22.78 2.06 26.20
N GLN A 418 -22.58 0.93 25.54
CA GLN A 418 -21.63 -0.11 25.91
C GLN A 418 -21.07 -0.78 24.66
N ALA A 419 -19.89 -1.37 24.79
CA ALA A 419 -19.27 -2.17 23.74
C ALA A 419 -18.92 -3.56 24.27
N MET A 420 -19.09 -4.56 23.41
CA MET A 420 -18.61 -5.91 23.63
C MET A 420 -17.57 -6.24 22.56
N VAL A 421 -16.44 -6.82 22.97
CA VAL A 421 -15.38 -7.27 22.08
C VAL A 421 -15.10 -8.74 22.34
N ASN A 422 -15.21 -9.58 21.31
CA ASN A 422 -15.08 -11.04 21.41
C ASN A 422 -15.97 -11.63 22.52
N THR A 423 -17.22 -11.18 22.59
CA THR A 423 -18.24 -11.56 23.60
C THR A 423 -18.02 -11.03 25.03
N GLU A 424 -16.93 -10.31 25.30
CA GLU A 424 -16.68 -9.70 26.61
C GLU A 424 -17.07 -8.21 26.62
N VAL A 425 -17.70 -7.75 27.69
CA VAL A 425 -17.96 -6.32 27.91
C VAL A 425 -16.64 -5.59 28.14
N VAL A 426 -16.40 -4.51 27.38
CA VAL A 426 -15.17 -3.72 27.50
C VAL A 426 -15.45 -2.22 27.69
N PRO A 427 -14.50 -1.48 28.28
CA PRO A 427 -14.52 -0.02 28.27
C PRO A 427 -14.55 0.55 26.85
N LEU A 428 -15.22 1.70 26.68
CA LEU A 428 -15.37 2.38 25.38
C LEU A 428 -14.07 3.00 24.85
N ASP A 429 -13.07 3.18 25.70
CA ASP A 429 -11.73 3.69 25.38
C ASP A 429 -10.70 2.57 25.10
N ARG A 430 -11.11 1.30 25.21
CA ARG A 430 -10.26 0.16 24.89
C ARG A 430 -9.80 0.24 23.44
N LYS A 431 -8.48 0.15 23.23
CA LYS A 431 -7.90 0.01 21.89
C LYS A 431 -8.28 -1.35 21.30
N LEU A 432 -8.94 -1.31 20.15
CA LEU A 432 -9.29 -2.48 19.36
C LEU A 432 -8.03 -3.10 18.76
N LYS A 433 -8.09 -4.41 18.51
CA LYS A 433 -7.02 -5.18 17.88
C LYS A 433 -7.52 -5.84 16.60
N ASN A 434 -6.59 -6.11 15.70
CA ASN A 434 -6.88 -6.84 14.47
C ASN A 434 -7.45 -8.23 14.79
N GLY A 435 -8.63 -8.57 14.24
CA GLY A 435 -9.33 -9.81 14.57
C GLY A 435 -10.48 -9.68 15.56
N ASP A 436 -10.61 -8.54 16.26
CA ASP A 436 -11.64 -8.36 17.27
C ASP A 436 -13.04 -8.31 16.64
N VAL A 437 -13.99 -9.08 17.17
CA VAL A 437 -15.42 -8.99 16.86
C VAL A 437 -16.05 -7.98 17.80
N VAL A 438 -16.54 -6.86 17.26
CA VAL A 438 -17.05 -5.72 18.04
C VAL A 438 -18.56 -5.63 17.88
N GLN A 439 -19.27 -5.64 19.01
CA GLN A 439 -20.70 -5.40 19.08
C GLN A 439 -20.97 -4.13 19.89
N ILE A 440 -21.75 -3.22 19.31
CA ILE A 440 -22.15 -1.98 19.97
C ILE A 440 -23.56 -2.12 20.53
N VAL A 441 -23.70 -1.85 21.82
CA VAL A 441 -24.99 -1.73 22.48
C VAL A 441 -25.40 -0.26 22.43
N THR A 442 -26.62 -0.01 21.96
CA THR A 442 -27.18 1.34 21.86
C THR A 442 -28.28 1.54 22.89
N ASP A 443 -28.35 2.73 23.47
CA ASP A 443 -29.44 3.16 24.33
C ASP A 443 -30.29 4.19 23.59
N LYS A 444 -31.58 3.85 23.38
CA LYS A 444 -32.54 4.72 22.68
C LYS A 444 -32.82 6.01 23.45
N ASN A 445 -32.66 6.02 24.77
CA ASN A 445 -32.90 7.18 25.63
C ASN A 445 -31.70 8.13 25.69
N ARG A 446 -30.54 7.72 25.16
CA ARG A 446 -29.35 8.55 25.11
C ARG A 446 -29.57 9.73 24.15
N LYS A 447 -29.46 10.95 24.68
CA LYS A 447 -29.67 12.20 23.92
C LYS A 447 -28.57 12.52 22.91
N GLY A 448 -27.41 11.88 23.03
CA GLY A 448 -26.27 12.07 22.13
C GLY A 448 -24.94 11.60 22.72
N PRO A 449 -23.84 11.82 22.00
CA PRO A 449 -22.51 11.38 22.42
C PRO A 449 -22.00 12.14 23.65
N SER A 450 -21.10 11.50 24.41
CA SER A 450 -20.35 12.23 25.45
C SER A 450 -19.24 13.07 24.83
N THR A 451 -18.99 14.26 25.36
CA THR A 451 -17.87 15.10 24.94
C THR A 451 -16.52 14.52 25.34
N ASP A 452 -16.48 13.75 26.43
CA ASP A 452 -15.25 13.15 26.97
C ASP A 452 -14.67 12.08 26.03
N TRP A 453 -15.47 11.60 25.08
CA TRP A 453 -15.01 10.66 24.06
C TRP A 453 -13.94 11.27 23.16
N LEU A 454 -13.90 12.60 23.00
CA LEU A 454 -12.88 13.31 22.22
C LEU A 454 -11.46 12.99 22.68
N ASP A 455 -11.27 12.63 23.95
CA ASP A 455 -9.95 12.35 24.53
C ASP A 455 -9.33 11.06 23.99
N PHE A 456 -10.15 10.08 23.60
CA PHE A 456 -9.67 8.76 23.22
C PHE A 456 -10.02 8.31 21.80
N VAL A 457 -11.07 8.86 21.17
CA VAL A 457 -11.44 8.52 19.79
C VAL A 457 -10.30 8.84 18.82
N LYS A 458 -10.07 7.95 17.85
CA LYS A 458 -9.00 8.09 16.86
C LYS A 458 -9.48 8.58 15.52
N THR A 459 -10.66 8.15 15.09
CA THR A 459 -11.19 8.47 13.78
C THR A 459 -11.72 9.88 13.71
N ARG A 460 -11.52 10.50 12.55
CA ARG A 460 -11.99 11.85 12.29
C ARG A 460 -13.51 11.93 12.21
N THR A 461 -14.15 10.91 11.65
CA THR A 461 -15.62 10.81 11.57
C THR A 461 -16.24 10.88 12.96
N ALA A 462 -15.73 10.10 13.92
CA ALA A 462 -16.19 10.15 15.31
C ALA A 462 -15.95 11.54 15.92
N ARG A 463 -14.74 12.08 15.84
CA ARG A 463 -14.41 13.42 16.39
C ARG A 463 -15.32 14.51 15.82
N SER A 464 -15.46 14.57 14.50
CA SER A 464 -16.29 15.58 13.82
C SER A 464 -17.75 15.51 14.26
N HIS A 465 -18.33 14.31 14.40
CA HIS A 465 -19.71 14.18 14.88
C HIS A 465 -19.86 14.61 16.35
N ILE A 466 -18.89 14.27 17.21
CA ILE A 466 -18.89 14.64 18.63
C ILE A 466 -18.69 16.15 18.79
N ASP A 467 -17.75 16.76 18.07
CA ASP A 467 -17.50 18.20 18.08
C ASP A 467 -18.70 19.00 17.54
N ASN A 468 -19.33 18.53 16.46
CA ASN A 468 -20.55 19.16 15.94
C ASN A 468 -21.70 19.11 16.96
N TYR A 469 -21.83 18.01 17.71
CA TYR A 469 -22.82 17.90 18.78
C TYR A 469 -22.49 18.86 19.94
N LYS A 470 -21.22 18.93 20.35
CA LYS A 470 -20.71 19.87 21.35
C LYS A 470 -21.03 21.32 20.97
N ASN A 471 -20.72 21.72 19.74
CA ASN A 471 -20.92 23.08 19.23
C ASN A 471 -22.41 23.45 19.09
N LYS A 472 -23.26 22.52 18.65
CA LYS A 472 -24.73 22.72 18.58
C LYS A 472 -25.38 22.84 19.97
N ASN A 473 -24.85 22.18 20.98
CA ASN A 473 -25.33 22.33 22.35
C ASN A 473 -24.77 23.60 23.01
N TRP A 474 -23.52 23.99 22.74
CA TRP A 474 -22.94 25.24 23.23
C TRP A 474 -23.69 26.47 22.72
N THR A 475 -24.06 26.49 21.43
CA THR A 475 -24.86 27.58 20.83
C THR A 475 -26.29 27.70 21.39
N LYS A 476 -26.84 26.64 22.01
CA LYS A 476 -28.11 26.70 22.75
C LYS A 476 -27.98 27.32 24.16
N PHE A 477 -26.76 27.38 24.70
CA PHE A 477 -26.46 27.91 26.04
C PHE A 477 -25.99 29.37 26.07
N LEU A 478 -25.75 29.99 24.90
CA LEU A 478 -25.51 31.44 24.85
C LEU A 478 -26.83 32.19 25.13
N PRO A 479 -26.88 33.11 26.10
CA PRO A 479 -28.05 33.96 26.26
C PRO A 479 -28.25 34.74 24.97
N LYS A 480 -29.46 34.70 24.42
CA LYS A 480 -29.86 35.61 23.33
C LYS A 480 -29.77 37.03 23.88
N PHE A 481 -28.63 37.69 23.69
CA PHE A 481 -28.58 39.15 23.80
C PHE A 481 -29.43 39.69 22.64
N LYS A 482 -30.71 39.94 22.93
CA LYS A 482 -31.54 40.82 22.12
C LYS A 482 -30.97 42.22 22.24
N LYS A 483 -30.88 42.91 21.09
CA LYS A 483 -30.56 44.33 20.95
C LYS A 483 -31.34 45.20 21.92
#